data_AF-G0EN65-F1
#
_entry.id   AF-G0EN65-F1
#
_cell.length_a   1.000
_cell.length_b   1.000
_cell.length_c   1.000
_cell.angle_alpha   90.00
_cell.angle_beta   90.00
_cell.angle_gamma   90.00
#
_symmetry.space_group_name_H-M   'P 1'
#
loop_
_entity.id
_entity.type
_entity.pdbx_description
1 polymer ?
#
loop_
_entity_poly.entity_id
_entity_poly.type
_entity_poly.pdbx_seq_one_letter_code
_entity_poly.pdbx_strand_id
1 'polypeptide(L)'
;MKKVQDFYFKKAKEENYKARSVFKLEEAQNKFKFIKASDTVLDVGCSPGSFSQYMLNKILKSGSVVGVDILPNSFAHQRFTFILGDIKEMDITTFNNTLFDVVVSDAMPNTTSDRETNHFRSIALCRAIFNLAKDVLKENGNFL
;
A
#
# COMPACT_ATOMS: atom_id res chain seq x y z
N MET A 1 -3.27 -25.43 -14.24
CA MET A 1 -4.12 -24.37 -13.65
C MET A 1 -4.64 -23.46 -14.75
N LYS A 2 -5.96 -23.38 -14.97
CA LYS A 2 -6.55 -22.35 -15.85
C LYS A 2 -6.37 -21.00 -15.16
N LYS A 3 -5.48 -20.14 -15.68
CA LYS A 3 -5.48 -18.72 -15.33
C LYS A 3 -6.75 -18.13 -15.92
N VAL A 4 -7.80 -18.02 -15.12
CA VAL A 4 -8.96 -17.18 -15.47
C VAL A 4 -8.44 -15.75 -15.48
N GLN A 5 -8.08 -15.25 -16.66
CA GLN A 5 -7.75 -13.83 -16.85
C GLN A 5 -9.07 -13.08 -16.92
N ASP A 6 -9.55 -12.66 -15.75
CA ASP A 6 -10.72 -11.80 -15.67
C ASP A 6 -10.49 -10.44 -16.37
N PHE A 7 -11.59 -9.73 -16.60
CA PHE A 7 -11.58 -8.41 -17.24
C PHE A 7 -10.57 -7.44 -16.59
N TYR A 8 -10.48 -7.42 -15.26
CA TYR A 8 -9.60 -6.52 -14.53
C TYR A 8 -8.12 -6.90 -14.66
N PHE A 9 -7.79 -8.18 -14.79
CA PHE A 9 -6.42 -8.59 -15.10
C PHE A 9 -5.97 -8.04 -16.46
N LYS A 10 -6.83 -8.13 -17.48
CA LYS A 10 -6.54 -7.59 -18.81
C LYS A 10 -6.44 -6.07 -18.79
N LYS A 11 -7.42 -5.41 -18.17
CA LYS A 11 -7.45 -3.95 -18.00
C LYS A 11 -6.18 -3.42 -17.29
N ALA A 12 -5.76 -4.06 -16.19
CA ALA A 12 -4.55 -3.67 -15.48
C ALA A 12 -3.31 -3.77 -16.38
N LYS A 13 -3.22 -4.82 -17.20
CA LYS A 13 -2.11 -5.00 -18.15
C LYS A 13 -2.14 -3.93 -19.26
N GLU A 14 -3.31 -3.62 -19.80
CA GLU A 14 -3.51 -2.57 -20.80
C GLU A 14 -3.13 -1.18 -20.26
N GLU A 15 -3.45 -0.91 -18.99
CA GLU A 15 -3.11 0.33 -18.28
C GLU A 15 -1.70 0.31 -17.62
N ASN A 16 -0.89 -0.73 -17.86
CA ASN A 16 0.46 -0.90 -17.31
C ASN A 16 0.56 -0.92 -15.77
N TYR A 17 -0.49 -1.35 -15.09
CA TYR A 17 -0.48 -1.62 -13.66
C TYR A 17 0.04 -3.04 -13.35
N LYS A 18 0.78 -3.17 -12.24
CA LYS A 18 1.38 -4.44 -11.80
C LYS A 18 0.36 -5.48 -11.33
N ALA A 19 -0.82 -5.06 -10.89
CA ALA A 19 -1.86 -5.95 -10.41
C ALA A 19 -3.26 -5.34 -10.58
N ARG A 20 -4.28 -6.19 -10.69
CA ARG A 20 -5.70 -5.80 -10.78
C ARG A 20 -6.24 -5.18 -9.49
N SER A 21 -5.56 -5.35 -8.35
CA SER A 21 -6.01 -4.78 -7.08
C SER A 21 -6.07 -3.26 -7.11
N VAL A 22 -5.30 -2.61 -7.99
CA VAL A 22 -5.32 -1.16 -8.21
C VAL A 22 -6.72 -0.56 -8.35
N PHE A 23 -7.66 -1.30 -8.94
CA PHE A 23 -9.03 -0.83 -9.14
C PHE A 23 -9.82 -0.71 -7.84
N LYS A 24 -9.44 -1.44 -6.78
CA LYS A 24 -9.99 -1.23 -5.42
C LYS A 24 -9.61 0.16 -4.90
N LEU A 25 -8.34 0.51 -5.02
CA LEU A 25 -7.83 1.81 -4.58
C LEU A 25 -8.44 2.93 -5.43
N GLU A 26 -8.56 2.73 -6.73
CA GLU A 26 -9.22 3.66 -7.63
C GLU A 26 -10.67 3.92 -7.22
N GLU A 27 -11.44 2.87 -6.94
CA GLU A 27 -12.82 2.99 -6.49
C GLU A 27 -12.91 3.75 -5.14
N ALA A 28 -12.08 3.38 -4.17
CA ALA A 28 -12.02 4.05 -2.87
C ALA A 28 -11.66 5.54 -3.03
N GLN A 29 -10.64 5.85 -3.82
CA GLN A 29 -10.22 7.22 -4.07
C GLN A 29 -11.30 8.01 -4.81
N ASN A 30 -12.03 7.40 -5.75
CA ASN A 30 -13.13 8.04 -6.44
C ASN A 30 -14.29 8.39 -5.51
N LYS A 31 -14.55 7.55 -4.51
CA LYS A 31 -15.63 7.74 -3.53
C LYS A 31 -15.27 8.72 -2.42
N PHE A 32 -14.06 8.60 -1.86
CA PHE A 32 -13.69 9.30 -0.62
C PHE A 32 -12.69 10.45 -0.82
N LYS A 33 -12.01 10.54 -1.97
CA LYS A 33 -11.07 11.63 -2.30
C LYS A 33 -10.00 11.88 -1.22
N PHE A 34 -9.47 10.82 -0.64
CA PHE A 34 -8.61 10.87 0.54
C PHE A 34 -7.12 11.11 0.21
N ILE A 35 -6.69 10.89 -1.03
CA ILE A 35 -5.35 11.25 -1.53
C ILE A 35 -5.43 12.56 -2.34
N LYS A 36 -4.56 13.52 -2.03
CA LYS A 36 -4.43 14.81 -2.70
C LYS A 36 -3.10 14.90 -3.46
N ALA A 37 -3.00 15.91 -4.32
CA ALA A 37 -1.88 16.07 -5.25
C ALA A 37 -0.53 16.36 -4.57
N SER A 38 -0.51 16.80 -3.31
CA SER A 38 0.72 17.15 -2.58
C SER A 38 1.08 16.17 -1.47
N ASP A 39 0.33 15.07 -1.33
CA ASP A 39 0.44 14.18 -0.18
C ASP A 39 1.73 13.36 -0.22
N THR A 40 2.30 13.14 0.97
CA THR A 40 3.29 12.10 1.23
C THR A 40 2.56 10.88 1.77
N VAL A 41 2.64 9.76 1.06
CA VAL A 41 1.82 8.56 1.32
C VAL A 41 2.69 7.35 1.67
N LEU A 42 2.28 6.59 2.69
CA LEU A 42 2.87 5.30 3.05
C LEU A 42 2.00 4.16 2.48
N ASP A 43 2.60 3.31 1.65
CA ASP A 43 1.99 2.10 1.06
C ASP A 43 2.51 0.86 1.77
N VAL A 44 1.69 0.24 2.62
CA VAL A 44 2.06 -0.92 3.45
C VAL A 44 1.59 -2.22 2.79
N GLY A 45 2.53 -3.13 2.52
CA GLY A 45 2.29 -4.33 1.72
C GLY A 45 2.23 -4.00 0.24
N CYS A 46 3.14 -3.13 -0.23
CA CYS A 46 3.02 -2.51 -1.53
C CYS A 46 3.35 -3.44 -2.71
N SER A 47 4.05 -4.56 -2.51
CA SER A 47 4.48 -5.46 -3.59
C SER A 47 3.27 -6.14 -4.25
N PRO A 48 3.16 -6.18 -5.59
CA PRO A 48 4.19 -5.89 -6.60
C PRO A 48 4.30 -4.43 -7.06
N GLY A 49 3.52 -3.51 -6.47
CA GLY A 49 3.64 -2.06 -6.65
C GLY A 49 2.41 -1.35 -7.22
N SER A 50 1.28 -2.03 -7.38
CA SER A 50 0.14 -1.48 -8.14
C SER A 50 -0.54 -0.27 -7.48
N PHE A 51 -0.64 -0.26 -6.14
CA PHE A 51 -1.17 0.88 -5.38
C PHE A 51 -0.21 2.06 -5.47
N SER A 52 1.08 1.83 -5.20
CA SER A 52 2.13 2.82 -5.36
C SER A 52 2.11 3.47 -6.77
N GLN A 53 1.97 2.70 -7.85
CA GLN A 53 1.84 3.23 -9.21
C GLN A 53 0.64 4.19 -9.34
N TYR A 54 -0.53 3.78 -8.83
CA TYR A 54 -1.72 4.61 -8.86
C TYR A 54 -1.55 5.90 -8.07
N MET A 55 -0.99 5.82 -6.86
CA MET A 55 -0.78 6.97 -5.99
C MET A 55 0.22 7.96 -6.61
N LEU A 56 1.29 7.46 -7.23
CA LEU A 56 2.23 8.30 -7.98
C LEU A 56 1.60 9.05 -9.16
N ASN A 57 0.57 8.48 -9.79
CA ASN A 57 -0.20 9.15 -10.85
C ASN A 57 -1.16 10.22 -10.29
N LYS A 58 -1.62 10.08 -9.04
CA LYS A 58 -2.50 11.05 -8.37
C LYS A 58 -1.76 12.18 -7.68
N ILE A 59 -0.61 11.86 -7.09
CA ILE A 59 0.27 12.80 -6.41
C ILE A 59 1.12 13.51 -7.47
N LEU A 60 1.12 14.84 -7.48
CA LEU A 60 1.89 15.69 -8.37
C LEU A 60 3.15 16.23 -7.68
N LYS A 61 3.89 17.07 -8.43
CA LYS A 61 5.27 17.58 -8.25
C LYS A 61 5.93 17.53 -6.85
N SER A 62 5.23 17.85 -5.75
CA SER A 62 5.84 17.92 -4.41
C SER A 62 5.61 16.70 -3.53
N GLY A 63 4.62 15.85 -3.82
CA GLY A 63 4.32 14.69 -2.98
C GLY A 63 5.10 13.44 -3.38
N SER A 64 5.15 12.47 -2.49
CA SER A 64 5.97 11.25 -2.59
C SER A 64 5.21 10.03 -2.09
N VAL A 65 5.69 8.84 -2.49
CA VAL A 65 5.20 7.57 -1.96
C VAL A 65 6.37 6.82 -1.32
N VAL A 66 6.18 6.35 -0.10
CA VAL A 66 7.08 5.41 0.56
C VAL A 66 6.37 4.06 0.61
N GLY A 67 6.97 3.02 0.05
CA GLY A 67 6.43 1.67 0.04
C GLY A 67 7.20 0.76 0.99
N VAL A 68 6.48 -0.07 1.72
CA VAL A 68 7.04 -1.11 2.59
C VAL A 68 6.49 -2.46 2.19
N ASP A 69 7.35 -3.45 2.05
CA ASP A 69 6.93 -4.84 1.90
C ASP A 69 8.05 -5.81 2.34
N ILE A 70 7.67 -7.03 2.72
CA ILE A 70 8.61 -8.14 2.95
C ILE A 70 9.11 -8.76 1.64
N LEU A 71 8.40 -8.51 0.54
CA LEU A 71 8.73 -8.96 -0.81
C LEU A 71 9.34 -7.82 -1.63
N PRO A 72 10.32 -8.10 -2.51
CA PRO A 72 10.89 -7.07 -3.39
C PRO A 72 9.82 -6.38 -4.25
N ASN A 73 9.98 -5.07 -4.44
CA ASN A 73 9.17 -4.32 -5.40
C ASN A 73 9.65 -4.51 -6.84
N SER A 74 8.75 -4.34 -7.81
CA SER A 74 9.00 -4.63 -9.22
C SER A 74 9.11 -3.40 -10.14
N PHE A 75 9.15 -2.19 -9.59
CA PHE A 75 9.29 -0.94 -10.36
C PHE A 75 10.13 0.11 -9.62
N ALA A 76 10.54 1.15 -10.33
CA ALA A 76 11.26 2.29 -9.77
C ALA A 76 10.64 3.59 -10.26
N HIS A 77 10.68 4.62 -9.43
CA HIS A 77 10.20 5.96 -9.79
C HIS A 77 10.89 6.99 -8.89
N GLN A 78 11.20 8.18 -9.41
CA GLN A 78 11.99 9.20 -8.70
C GLN A 78 11.34 9.71 -7.38
N ARG A 79 10.00 9.61 -7.28
CA ARG A 79 9.21 10.00 -6.10
C ARG A 79 8.76 8.81 -5.25
N PHE A 80 9.35 7.63 -5.50
CA PHE A 80 9.04 6.40 -4.80
C PHE A 80 10.26 5.88 -4.05
N THR A 81 10.14 5.75 -2.74
CA THR A 81 11.15 5.12 -1.89
C THR A 81 10.62 3.77 -1.43
N PHE A 82 11.36 2.70 -1.68
CA PHE A 82 10.98 1.36 -1.24
C PHE A 82 11.85 0.90 -0.08
N ILE A 83 11.23 0.31 0.93
CA ILE A 83 11.88 -0.29 2.09
C ILE A 83 11.49 -1.77 2.12
N LEU A 84 12.50 -2.64 2.05
CA LEU A 84 12.32 -4.08 2.20
C LEU A 84 12.37 -4.44 3.69
N GLY A 85 11.27 -4.90 4.26
CA GLY A 85 11.20 -5.26 5.67
C GLY A 85 9.81 -5.67 6.16
N ASP A 86 9.76 -6.26 7.34
CA ASP A 86 8.50 -6.59 8.02
C ASP A 86 7.97 -5.35 8.76
N ILE A 87 6.73 -4.98 8.46
CA ILE A 87 6.05 -3.84 9.08
C ILE A 87 5.98 -3.94 10.61
N LYS A 88 6.01 -5.15 11.17
CA LYS A 88 5.98 -5.39 12.62
C LYS A 88 7.23 -4.90 13.35
N GLU A 89 8.33 -4.75 12.62
CA GLU A 89 9.62 -4.28 13.13
C GLU A 89 9.85 -2.81 12.82
N MET A 90 8.88 -2.13 12.20
CA MET A 90 9.01 -0.73 11.78
C MET A 90 8.42 0.23 12.81
N ASP A 91 9.00 1.41 12.84
CA ASP A 91 8.58 2.55 13.66
C ASP A 91 8.80 3.86 12.89
N ILE A 92 8.52 4.99 13.54
CA ILE A 92 8.73 6.32 12.97
C ILE A 92 10.18 6.59 12.54
N THR A 93 11.17 5.97 13.20
CA THR A 93 12.59 6.15 12.87
C THR A 93 12.96 5.46 11.58
N THR A 94 12.28 4.36 11.24
CA THR A 94 12.40 3.67 9.95
C THR A 94 12.13 4.62 8.77
N PHE A 95 11.28 5.62 8.98
CA PHE A 95 10.91 6.63 7.98
C PHE A 95 11.63 7.97 8.18
N ASN A 96 12.79 7.99 8.84
CA ASN A 96 13.54 9.21 9.16
C ASN A 96 12.69 10.28 9.88
N ASN A 97 11.76 9.86 10.74
CA ASN A 97 10.80 10.72 11.41
C ASN A 97 9.87 11.51 10.47
N THR A 98 9.64 10.99 9.27
CA THR A 98 8.67 11.54 8.33
C THR A 98 7.25 11.20 8.78
N LEU A 99 6.37 12.20 8.78
CA LEU A 99 4.93 12.01 8.94
C LEU A 99 4.22 11.97 7.58
N PHE A 100 3.19 11.14 7.47
CA PHE A 100 2.45 10.88 6.24
C PHE A 100 1.07 11.52 6.28
N ASP A 101 0.62 12.06 5.14
CA ASP A 101 -0.74 12.57 4.97
C ASP A 101 -1.73 11.41 4.82
N VAL A 102 -1.29 10.30 4.24
CA VAL A 102 -2.09 9.10 4.05
C VAL A 102 -1.25 7.85 4.34
N VAL A 103 -1.83 6.88 5.03
CA VAL A 103 -1.32 5.50 5.16
C VAL A 103 -2.33 4.58 4.50
N VAL A 104 -1.89 3.76 3.55
CA VAL A 104 -2.74 2.78 2.83
C VAL A 104 -2.17 1.39 3.02
N SER A 105 -3.03 0.39 3.22
CA SER A 105 -2.62 -1.02 3.20
C SER A 105 -3.58 -1.95 2.47
N ASP A 106 -3.03 -2.80 1.59
CA ASP A 106 -3.69 -4.03 1.09
C ASP A 106 -2.90 -5.28 1.56
N ALA A 107 -2.15 -5.14 2.67
CA ALA A 107 -1.26 -6.19 3.17
C ALA A 107 -2.05 -7.40 3.68
N MET A 108 -1.55 -8.59 3.35
CA MET A 108 -2.15 -9.87 3.73
C MET A 108 -1.06 -10.80 4.26
N PRO A 109 -1.30 -11.51 5.38
CA PRO A 109 -0.32 -12.47 5.88
C PRO A 109 -0.24 -13.70 4.98
N ASN A 110 0.88 -14.42 5.09
CA ASN A 110 1.02 -15.75 4.47
C ASN A 110 -0.09 -16.68 4.98
N THR A 111 -0.87 -17.20 4.02
CA THR A 111 -2.00 -18.09 4.31
C THR A 111 -1.57 -19.53 4.44
N THR A 112 -2.32 -20.24 5.27
CA THR A 112 -2.24 -21.70 5.48
C THR A 112 -3.59 -22.34 5.19
N SER A 113 -3.69 -23.67 5.26
CA SER A 113 -4.97 -24.37 5.15
C SER A 113 -5.90 -24.13 6.34
N ASP A 114 -5.37 -23.70 7.48
CA ASP A 114 -6.13 -23.40 8.70
C ASP A 114 -6.72 -21.99 8.64
N ARG A 115 -8.06 -21.93 8.67
CA ARG A 115 -8.82 -20.68 8.62
C ARG A 115 -8.70 -19.85 9.90
N GLU A 116 -8.67 -20.49 11.06
CA GLU A 116 -8.56 -19.79 12.34
C GLU A 116 -7.19 -19.14 12.46
N THR A 117 -6.13 -19.91 12.14
CA THR A 117 -4.76 -19.38 12.08
C THR A 117 -4.66 -18.19 11.12
N ASN A 118 -5.26 -18.28 9.93
CA ASN A 118 -5.27 -17.17 8.98
C ASN A 118 -6.00 -15.94 9.54
N HIS A 119 -7.12 -16.13 10.23
CA HIS A 119 -7.89 -15.04 10.84
C HIS A 119 -7.07 -14.31 11.91
N PHE A 120 -6.45 -15.05 12.85
CA PHE A 120 -5.61 -14.46 13.88
C PHE A 120 -4.40 -13.72 13.30
N ARG A 121 -3.76 -14.28 12.26
CA ARG A 121 -2.65 -13.62 11.56
C ARG A 121 -3.08 -12.32 10.89
N SER A 122 -4.25 -12.29 10.27
CA SER A 122 -4.78 -11.08 9.65
C SER A 122 -5.07 -10.00 10.69
N ILE A 123 -5.72 -10.35 11.81
CA ILE A 123 -5.95 -9.42 12.92
C ILE A 123 -4.64 -8.87 13.47
N ALA A 124 -3.65 -9.74 13.69
CA ALA A 124 -2.34 -9.33 14.20
C ALA A 124 -1.63 -8.37 13.24
N LEU A 125 -1.71 -8.61 11.94
CA LEU A 125 -1.16 -7.73 10.91
C LEU A 125 -1.88 -6.38 10.90
N CYS A 126 -3.21 -6.37 10.84
CA CYS A 126 -4.00 -5.13 10.89
C CYS A 126 -3.68 -4.31 12.14
N ARG A 127 -3.50 -4.97 13.31
CA ARG A 127 -3.14 -4.28 14.55
C ARG A 127 -1.74 -3.67 14.49
N ALA A 128 -0.76 -4.37 13.91
CA ALA A 128 0.59 -3.83 13.74
C ALA A 128 0.57 -2.58 12.85
N ILE A 129 -0.13 -2.64 11.71
CA ILE A 129 -0.27 -1.53 10.76
C ILE A 129 -0.99 -0.36 11.41
N PHE A 130 -2.07 -0.61 12.13
CA PHE A 130 -2.82 0.43 12.84
C PHE A 130 -1.99 1.11 13.93
N ASN A 131 -1.18 0.35 14.68
CA ASN A 131 -0.28 0.92 15.66
C ASN A 131 0.78 1.80 15.00
N LEU A 132 1.41 1.33 13.93
CA LEU A 132 2.36 2.15 13.18
C LEU A 132 1.71 3.43 12.63
N ALA A 133 0.50 3.32 12.09
CA ALA A 133 -0.24 4.46 11.56
C ALA A 133 -0.45 5.55 12.63
N LYS A 134 -0.65 5.20 13.90
CA LYS A 134 -0.76 6.21 14.98
C LYS A 134 0.51 7.03 15.16
N ASP A 135 1.67 6.42 14.92
CA ASP A 135 2.96 7.06 15.15
C ASP A 135 3.39 7.89 13.92
N VAL A 136 3.01 7.46 12.71
CA VAL A 136 3.52 8.05 11.46
C VAL A 136 2.50 8.91 10.72
N LEU A 137 1.21 8.86 11.07
CA LEU A 137 0.18 9.65 10.40
C LEU A 137 0.13 11.08 10.97
N LYS A 138 0.04 12.08 10.09
CA LYS A 138 -0.19 13.47 10.49
C LYS A 138 -1.57 13.62 11.15
N GLU A 139 -1.71 14.66 11.96
CA GLU A 139 -3.03 15.08 12.43
C GLU A 139 -3.96 15.36 11.24
N ASN A 140 -5.19 14.84 11.30
CA ASN A 140 -6.17 14.88 10.20
C ASN A 140 -5.74 14.13 8.92
N GLY A 141 -4.72 13.27 8.99
CA GLY A 141 -4.36 12.35 7.92
C GLY A 141 -5.39 11.23 7.73
N ASN A 142 -5.29 10.53 6.60
CA ASN A 142 -6.19 9.44 6.26
C ASN A 142 -5.52 8.07 6.42
N PHE A 143 -6.22 7.11 7.01
CA PHE A 143 -5.79 5.71 7.05
C PHE A 143 -6.81 4.84 6.29
N LEU A 144 -6.32 4.07 5.32
CA LEU A 144 -7.10 3.11 4.54
C LEU A 144 -6.56 1.69 4.70
#